data_AF-A0A8X8FRB5-F1
#
_entry.id   AF-A0A8X8FRB5-F1
#
_cell.length_a   1.000
_cell.length_b   1.000
_cell.length_c   1.000
_cell.angle_alpha   90.00
_cell.angle_beta   90.00
_cell.angle_gamma   90.00
#
_symmetry.space_group_name_H-M   'P 1'
#
loop_
_entity.id
_entity.type
_entity.pdbx_description
1 polymer ?
#
loop_
_entity_poly.entity_id
_entity_poly.type
_entity_poly.pdbx_seq_one_letter_code
_entity_poly.pdbx_strand_id
1 'polypeptide(L)'
;MSAKTMMLVLCLAAAGSAMAGGSARFGNKLVSTGDGAGKVTQVAGKPDRVIQLETDYSGNVGERWEYYKAQKTVQIIFRDGRVTEVNELYN
;
A
#
# COMPACT_ATOMS: atom_id res chain seq x y z
N MET A 1 -38.37 -4.91 -15.63
CA MET A 1 -36.95 -4.60 -15.86
C MET A 1 -36.47 -5.46 -17.03
N SER A 2 -35.89 -4.89 -18.09
CA SER A 2 -35.48 -5.66 -19.27
C SER A 2 -34.25 -6.52 -18.97
N ALA A 3 -34.08 -7.67 -19.65
CA ALA A 3 -32.91 -8.53 -19.50
C ALA A 3 -31.58 -7.76 -19.72
N LYS A 4 -31.58 -6.77 -20.61
CA LYS A 4 -30.45 -5.83 -20.80
C LYS A 4 -30.17 -4.98 -19.56
N THR A 5 -31.22 -4.49 -18.90
CA THR A 5 -31.11 -3.70 -17.66
C THR A 5 -30.56 -4.56 -16.53
N MET A 6 -31.00 -5.83 -16.44
CA MET A 6 -30.53 -6.78 -15.44
C MET A 6 -29.05 -7.16 -15.65
N MET A 7 -28.63 -7.35 -16.91
CA MET A 7 -27.23 -7.62 -17.27
C MET A 7 -26.30 -6.43 -16.96
N LEU A 8 -26.75 -5.19 -17.22
CA LEU A 8 -25.97 -4.00 -16.92
C LEU A 8 -25.77 -3.79 -15.41
N VAL A 9 -26.82 -4.04 -14.61
CA VAL A 9 -26.74 -3.99 -13.13
C VAL A 9 -25.80 -5.07 -12.58
N LEU A 10 -25.80 -6.26 -13.18
CA LEU A 10 -24.93 -7.36 -12.78
C LEU A 10 -23.44 -7.06 -13.08
N CYS A 11 -23.13 -6.44 -14.21
CA CYS A 11 -21.77 -6.02 -14.54
C CYS A 11 -21.26 -4.89 -13.63
N LEU A 12 -22.12 -3.95 -13.23
CA LEU A 12 -21.75 -2.85 -12.34
C LEU A 12 -21.46 -3.34 -10.91
N ALA A 13 -22.13 -4.40 -10.47
CA ALA A 13 -21.91 -5.02 -9.17
C ALA A 13 -20.55 -5.77 -9.08
N ALA A 14 -19.98 -6.17 -10.21
CA ALA A 14 -18.68 -6.88 -10.26
C ALA A 14 -17.45 -5.94 -10.27
N ALA A 15 -17.65 -4.62 -10.34
CA ALA A 15 -16.55 -3.64 -10.38
C ALA A 15 -15.94 -3.31 -9.00
N GLY A 16 -16.42 -3.94 -7.92
CA GLY A 16 -16.12 -3.55 -6.55
C GLY A 16 -15.06 -4.40 -5.86
N SER A 17 -13.78 -4.28 -6.22
CA SER A 17 -12.66 -4.33 -5.28
C SER A 17 -11.42 -3.70 -5.91
N ALA A 18 -11.27 -2.37 -5.80
CA ALA A 18 -9.95 -1.79 -6.00
C ALA A 18 -9.07 -2.28 -4.86
N MET A 19 -8.27 -3.33 -5.11
CA MET A 19 -7.19 -3.69 -4.20
C MET A 19 -6.32 -2.44 -4.06
N ALA A 20 -6.15 -1.94 -2.84
CA ALA A 20 -5.33 -0.76 -2.55
C ALA A 20 -3.84 -1.09 -2.76
N GLY A 21 -3.46 -1.35 -4.02
CA GLY A 21 -2.09 -1.42 -4.48
C GLY A 21 -1.57 0.00 -4.60
N GLY A 22 -1.24 0.62 -3.48
CA GLY A 22 -0.68 1.95 -3.46
C GLY A 22 0.72 1.99 -4.07
N SER A 23 1.11 3.19 -4.53
CA SER A 23 2.49 3.51 -4.88
C SER A 23 2.83 4.92 -4.44
N ALA A 24 4.09 5.17 -4.12
CA ALA A 24 4.59 6.48 -3.72
C ALA A 24 5.88 6.82 -4.46
N ARG A 25 5.98 8.09 -4.87
CA ARG A 25 7.13 8.60 -5.61
C ARG A 25 8.22 9.09 -4.65
N PHE A 26 9.43 8.63 -4.88
CA PHE A 26 10.65 9.08 -4.21
C PHE A 26 11.63 9.58 -5.28
N GLY A 27 11.74 10.90 -5.40
CA GLY A 27 12.49 11.54 -6.50
C GLY A 27 11.91 11.13 -7.86
N ASN A 28 12.74 10.49 -8.70
CA ASN A 28 12.36 10.01 -10.04
C ASN A 28 12.01 8.51 -10.07
N LYS A 29 11.89 7.87 -8.90
CA LYS A 29 11.60 6.44 -8.77
C LYS A 29 10.32 6.22 -7.97
N LEU A 30 9.75 5.03 -8.09
CA LEU A 30 8.49 4.63 -7.46
C LEU A 30 8.72 3.44 -6.53
N VAL A 31 8.10 3.49 -5.36
CA VAL A 31 7.88 2.32 -4.51
C VAL A 31 6.43 1.89 -4.68
N SER A 32 6.22 0.61 -4.95
CA SER A 32 4.90 0.03 -5.20
C SER A 32 4.71 -1.25 -4.41
N THR A 33 3.45 -1.64 -4.27
CA THR A 33 3.07 -2.96 -3.74
C THR A 33 3.80 -4.09 -4.49
N GLY A 34 4.31 -5.08 -3.76
CA GLY A 34 5.12 -6.20 -4.25
C GLY A 34 6.63 -5.98 -4.19
N ASP A 35 7.09 -4.73 -4.04
CA ASP A 35 8.51 -4.41 -3.91
C ASP A 35 9.12 -5.00 -2.65
N GLY A 36 10.37 -5.45 -2.70
CA GLY A 36 11.10 -5.91 -1.52
C GLY A 36 11.68 -4.74 -0.71
N ALA A 37 11.83 -4.92 0.61
CA ALA A 37 12.41 -3.91 1.51
C ALA A 37 13.78 -3.38 1.05
N GLY A 38 14.62 -4.22 0.43
CA GLY A 38 15.89 -3.81 -0.15
C GLY A 38 15.73 -2.79 -1.29
N LYS A 39 14.78 -3.00 -2.21
CA LYS A 39 14.46 -2.03 -3.27
C LYS A 39 13.94 -0.73 -2.67
N VAL A 40 13.05 -0.81 -1.66
CA VAL A 40 12.54 0.38 -0.97
C VAL A 40 13.68 1.19 -0.37
N THR A 41 14.62 0.54 0.32
CA THR A 41 15.79 1.20 0.90
C THR A 41 16.65 1.90 -0.17
N GLN A 42 16.85 1.28 -1.33
CA GLN A 42 17.60 1.88 -2.44
C GLN A 42 16.88 3.05 -3.12
N VAL A 43 15.54 3.06 -3.10
CA VAL A 43 14.70 4.06 -3.78
C VAL A 43 14.35 5.23 -2.85
N ALA A 44 13.91 4.93 -1.64
CA ALA A 44 13.38 5.88 -0.66
C ALA A 44 14.43 6.31 0.38
N GLY A 45 15.53 5.57 0.50
CA GLY A 45 16.54 5.78 1.54
C GLY A 45 16.13 5.13 2.87
N LYS A 46 16.74 5.62 3.96
CA LYS A 46 16.40 5.19 5.32
C LYS A 46 15.05 5.79 5.73
N PRO A 47 14.13 5.01 6.33
CA PRO A 47 12.89 5.56 6.89
C PRO A 47 13.14 6.43 8.12
N ASP A 48 12.28 7.41 8.34
CA ASP A 48 12.31 8.26 9.54
C ASP A 48 11.86 7.49 10.78
N ARG A 49 10.92 6.55 10.59
CA ARG A 49 10.41 5.68 11.67
C ARG A 49 10.10 4.28 11.17
N VAL A 50 10.40 3.27 12.00
CA VAL A 50 10.02 1.87 11.79
C VAL A 50 9.18 1.42 12.98
N ILE A 51 8.05 0.76 12.70
CA ILE A 51 7.09 0.29 13.70
C ILE A 51 6.81 -1.17 13.40
N GLN A 52 7.06 -2.05 14.37
CA GLN A 52 6.64 -3.45 14.25
C GLN A 52 5.13 -3.52 14.45
N LEU A 53 4.46 -4.11 13.48
CA LEU A 53 3.04 -4.40 13.51
C LEU A 53 2.88 -5.83 14.04
N GLU A 54 2.47 -5.95 15.30
CA GLU A 54 2.10 -7.23 15.90
C GLU A 54 0.61 -7.46 15.68
N THR A 55 0.23 -8.65 15.23
CA THR A 55 -1.17 -9.10 15.21
C THR A 55 -1.47 -9.95 16.44
N ASP A 56 -2.67 -9.81 17.02
CA ASP A 56 -3.13 -10.54 18.21
C ASP A 56 -3.06 -12.08 18.04
N TYR A 57 -3.05 -12.56 16.79
CA TYR A 57 -2.81 -13.96 16.42
C TYR A 57 -1.35 -14.13 15.96
N SER A 58 -0.53 -14.65 16.87
CA SER A 58 0.90 -15.00 16.75
C SER A 58 1.35 -15.60 15.40
N GLY A 59 1.60 -14.78 14.37
CA GLY A 59 2.08 -15.33 13.09
C GLY A 59 2.62 -14.34 12.07
N ASN A 60 1.96 -13.20 11.85
CA ASN A 60 2.38 -12.26 10.81
C ASN A 60 2.89 -10.95 11.42
N VAL A 61 4.19 -10.92 11.72
CA VAL A 61 4.89 -9.67 12.08
C VAL A 61 5.04 -8.85 10.80
N GLY A 62 4.30 -7.75 10.72
CA GLY A 62 4.49 -6.74 9.69
C GLY A 62 5.42 -5.64 10.17
N GLU A 63 5.91 -4.82 9.25
CA GLU A 63 6.64 -3.60 9.61
C GLU A 63 6.00 -2.41 8.91
N ARG A 64 5.81 -1.29 9.59
CA ARG A 64 5.44 -0.02 8.97
C ARG A 64 6.61 0.93 8.99
N TRP A 65 7.07 1.30 7.81
CA TRP A 65 8.11 2.30 7.62
C TRP A 65 7.45 3.62 7.26
N GLU A 66 7.83 4.69 7.93
CA GLU A 66 7.28 6.03 7.72
C GLU A 66 8.37 6.96 7.17
N TYR A 67 7.99 7.76 6.18
CA TYR A 67 8.82 8.80 5.57
C TYR A 67 8.10 10.14 5.66
N TYR A 68 8.69 11.06 6.42
CA TYR A 68 8.13 12.39 6.63
C TYR A 68 8.55 13.32 5.50
N LYS A 69 7.55 13.88 4.81
CA LYS A 69 7.73 14.90 3.77
C LYS A 69 7.03 16.18 4.23
N ALA A 70 7.38 17.30 3.61
CA ALA A 70 6.89 18.61 4.02
C ALA A 70 5.36 18.74 4.10
N GLN A 71 4.61 17.99 3.29
CA GLN A 71 3.14 18.11 3.18
C GLN A 71 2.41 16.79 3.46
N LYS A 72 3.15 15.71 3.73
CA LYS A 72 2.56 14.38 3.92
C LYS A 72 3.53 13.41 4.59
N THR A 73 2.99 12.36 5.16
CA THR A 73 3.71 11.17 5.59
C THR A 73 3.44 10.03 4.62
N VAL A 74 4.48 9.43 4.07
CA VAL A 74 4.37 8.19 3.29
C VAL A 74 4.57 7.01 4.22
N GLN A 75 3.57 6.15 4.35
CA GLN A 75 3.64 4.92 5.12
C GLN A 75 3.75 3.74 4.15
N ILE A 76 4.74 2.88 4.37
CA ILE A 76 4.96 1.67 3.59
C ILE A 76 4.86 0.50 4.56
N ILE A 77 3.91 -0.41 4.31
CA ILE A 77 3.68 -1.59 5.15
C ILE A 77 4.29 -2.79 4.47
N PHE A 78 5.13 -3.50 5.21
CA PHE A 78 5.78 -4.74 4.82
C PHE A 78 5.12 -5.93 5.51
N ARG A 79 4.95 -7.03 4.77
CA ARG A 79 4.71 -8.38 5.29
C ARG A 79 5.57 -9.35 4.51
N ASP A 80 6.17 -10.32 5.18
CA ASP A 80 7.11 -11.28 4.58
C ASP A 80 8.21 -10.62 3.73
N GLY A 81 8.69 -9.45 4.17
CA GLY A 81 9.74 -8.68 3.50
C GLY A 81 9.31 -7.95 2.21
N ARG A 82 8.01 -7.95 1.88
CA ARG A 82 7.44 -7.28 0.69
C ARG A 82 6.46 -6.19 1.07
N VAL A 83 6.43 -5.13 0.28
CA VAL A 83 5.44 -4.06 0.40
C VAL A 83 4.06 -4.64 0.10
N THR A 84 3.17 -4.59 1.09
CA THR A 84 1.77 -4.96 0.92
C THR A 84 0.86 -3.76 0.76
N GLU A 85 1.30 -2.59 1.22
CA GLU A 85 0.48 -1.38 1.19
C GLU A 85 1.37 -0.13 1.19
N VAL A 86 0.91 0.90 0.50
CA VAL A 86 1.55 2.22 0.47
C VAL A 86 0.47 3.28 0.66
N ASN A 87 0.57 4.06 1.72
CA ASN A 87 -0.37 5.11 2.08
C ASN A 87 0.31 6.47 2.13
N GLU A 88 -0.39 7.50 1.66
CA GLU A 88 0.06 8.89 1.76
C GLU A 88 -0.92 9.67 2.63
N LEU A 89 -0.48 10.03 3.83
CA LEU A 89 -1.26 10.83 4.79
C LEU A 89 -0.88 12.29 4.62
N TYR A 90 -1.77 13.10 4.07
CA TYR A 90 -1.56 14.53 3.85
C TYR A 90 -1.86 15.31 5.14
N ASN A 91 -1.08 16.35 5.40
CA ASN A 91 -1.24 17.24 6.56
C ASN A 91 -2.35 18.28 6.35
#